data_AF-A0A8S3HLN7-F1
#
_entry.id   AF-A0A8S3HLN7-F1
#
_cell.length_a   1.000
_cell.length_b   1.000
_cell.length_c   1.000
_cell.angle_alpha   90.00
_cell.angle_beta   90.00
_cell.angle_gamma   90.00
#
_symmetry.space_group_name_H-M   'P 1'
#
loop_
_entity.id
_entity.type
_entity.pdbx_description
1 polymer ?
#
loop_
_entity_poly.entity_id
_entity_poly.type
_entity_poly.pdbx_seq_one_letter_code
_entity_poly.pdbx_strand_id
1 'polypeptide(L)'
;MKIDWKYEQERVQKKTFTKWINIYLSLHEPPFFINDLFEDLKDGTKLVALLEVLSGQTIPIERGTKRAHYVSNASNGLKFLESRKIKLVNIRPIDIVDGKPTIILGLIWMLILCYQ
;
A
#
# COMPACT_ATOMS: atom_id res chain seq x y z
N MET A 1 2.20 -28.99 -18.84
CA MET A 1 2.00 -28.03 -17.72
C MET A 1 1.86 -26.64 -18.34
N LYS A 2 0.68 -26.00 -18.28
CA LYS A 2 0.51 -24.63 -18.82
C LYS A 2 1.06 -23.65 -17.78
N ILE A 3 2.05 -22.86 -18.17
CA ILE A 3 2.51 -21.72 -17.36
C ILE A 3 1.35 -20.72 -17.32
N ASP A 4 0.88 -20.38 -16.12
CA ASP A 4 -0.07 -19.30 -15.94
C ASP A 4 0.70 -17.97 -15.98
N TRP A 5 0.74 -17.38 -17.16
CA TRP A 5 1.42 -16.10 -17.40
C TRP A 5 0.89 -14.96 -16.52
N LYS A 6 -0.40 -15.00 -16.14
CA LYS A 6 -0.98 -13.98 -15.27
C LYS A 6 -0.42 -14.09 -13.85
N TYR A 7 -0.30 -15.31 -13.34
CA TYR A 7 0.33 -15.57 -12.05
C TYR A 7 1.80 -15.14 -12.05
N GLU A 8 2.53 -15.43 -13.11
CA GLU A 8 3.95 -15.03 -13.21
C GLU A 8 4.13 -13.52 -13.28
N GLN A 9 3.27 -12.81 -14.01
CA GLN A 9 3.27 -11.34 -14.04
C GLN A 9 2.99 -10.75 -12.66
N GLU A 10 1.96 -11.26 -11.96
CA GLU A 10 1.64 -10.83 -10.59
C GLU A 10 2.82 -11.05 -9.64
N ARG A 11 3.47 -12.22 -9.71
CA ARG A 11 4.63 -12.56 -8.89
C ARG A 11 5.81 -11.60 -9.13
N VAL A 12 6.10 -11.30 -10.40
CA VAL A 12 7.17 -10.37 -10.78
C VAL A 12 6.84 -8.96 -10.31
N GLN A 13 5.62 -8.46 -10.54
CA GLN A 13 5.18 -7.14 -10.07
C GLN A 13 5.24 -7.04 -8.55
N LYS A 14 4.70 -8.03 -7.82
CA LYS A 14 4.76 -8.10 -6.36
C LYS A 14 6.21 -7.98 -5.89
N LYS A 15 7.13 -8.76 -6.44
CA LYS A 15 8.55 -8.72 -6.05
C LYS A 15 9.18 -7.35 -6.29
N THR A 16 8.92 -6.74 -7.45
CA THR A 16 9.46 -5.42 -7.78
C THR A 16 8.89 -4.34 -6.86
N PHE A 17 7.58 -4.34 -6.64
CA PHE A 17 6.90 -3.36 -5.79
C PHE A 17 7.28 -3.53 -4.32
N THR A 18 7.41 -4.74 -3.80
CA THR A 18 7.93 -4.97 -2.44
C THR A 18 9.31 -4.35 -2.26
N LYS A 19 10.22 -4.55 -3.22
CA LYS A 19 11.55 -3.94 -3.15
C LYS A 19 11.48 -2.42 -3.15
N TRP A 20 10.68 -1.85 -4.05
CA TRP A 20 10.50 -0.40 -4.13
C TRP A 20 9.96 0.17 -2.82
N ILE A 21 8.89 -0.39 -2.27
CA ILE A 21 8.32 0.06 -0.99
C ILE A 21 9.34 -0.04 0.14
N ASN A 22 10.11 -1.14 0.22
CA ASN A 22 11.10 -1.33 1.28
C ASN A 22 12.25 -0.31 1.24
N ILE A 23 12.59 0.24 0.06
CA ILE A 23 13.55 1.36 -0.02
C ILE A 23 13.02 2.54 0.79
N TYR A 24 11.76 2.93 0.60
CA TYR A 24 11.18 4.07 1.30
C TYR A 24 10.81 3.77 2.76
N LEU A 25 10.24 2.60 3.05
CA LEU A 25 9.89 2.23 4.43
C LEU A 25 11.12 2.10 5.34
N SER A 26 12.30 1.81 4.78
CA SER A 26 13.56 1.85 5.54
C SER A 26 13.98 3.26 5.97
N LEU A 27 13.43 4.31 5.34
CA LEU A 27 13.67 5.71 5.69
C LEU A 27 12.68 6.25 6.75
N HIS A 28 11.64 5.48 7.08
CA HIS A 28 10.72 5.84 8.16
C HIS A 28 11.41 5.68 9.54
N GLU A 29 10.98 6.45 10.55
CA GLU A 29 11.48 6.34 11.92
C GLU A 29 10.34 5.93 12.89
N PRO A 30 10.33 4.68 13.44
CA PRO A 30 11.26 3.58 13.18
C PRO A 30 11.06 2.93 11.80
N PRO A 31 12.05 2.22 11.26
CA PRO A 31 11.95 1.63 9.92
C PRO A 31 10.91 0.51 9.87
N PHE A 32 10.21 0.41 8.74
CA PHE A 32 9.27 -0.66 8.44
C PHE A 32 9.78 -1.53 7.29
N PHE A 33 9.26 -2.77 7.23
CA PHE A 33 9.56 -3.71 6.15
C PHE A 33 8.31 -4.50 5.77
N ILE A 34 8.20 -4.81 4.48
CA ILE A 34 7.21 -5.69 3.88
C ILE A 34 7.91 -6.97 3.42
N ASN A 35 7.41 -8.11 3.89
CA ASN A 35 7.79 -9.44 3.43
C ASN A 35 6.77 -9.95 2.40
N ASP A 36 5.48 -9.84 2.72
CA ASP A 36 4.39 -10.14 1.81
C ASP A 36 3.54 -8.89 1.57
N LEU A 37 3.63 -8.35 0.35
CA LEU A 37 2.91 -7.14 -0.04
C LEU A 37 1.40 -7.19 0.22
N PHE A 38 0.77 -8.35 0.04
CA PHE A 38 -0.69 -8.47 0.12
C PHE A 38 -1.17 -8.69 1.55
N GLU A 39 -0.32 -9.21 2.42
CA GLU A 39 -0.65 -9.38 3.84
C GLU A 39 -0.21 -8.18 4.69
N ASP A 40 1.01 -7.70 4.49
CA ASP A 40 1.64 -6.70 5.36
C ASP A 40 1.06 -5.28 5.20
N LEU A 41 0.26 -5.04 4.15
CA LEU A 41 -0.46 -3.78 3.94
C LEU A 41 -1.88 -3.78 4.55
N LYS A 42 -2.41 -4.92 4.99
CA LYS A 42 -3.83 -5.06 5.36
C LYS A 42 -4.25 -4.25 6.57
N ASP A 43 -3.33 -3.96 7.49
CA ASP A 43 -3.62 -3.12 8.66
C ASP A 43 -3.61 -1.61 8.35
N GLY A 44 -3.22 -1.22 7.13
CA GLY A 44 -3.12 0.15 6.65
C GLY A 44 -1.93 0.94 7.18
N THR A 45 -1.20 0.43 8.18
CA THR A 45 -0.12 1.19 8.85
C THR A 45 1.08 1.43 7.94
N LYS A 46 1.52 0.40 7.21
CA LYS A 46 2.65 0.52 6.27
C LYS A 46 2.29 1.32 5.02
N LEU A 47 1.02 1.32 4.61
CA LEU A 47 0.55 2.22 3.56
C LEU A 47 0.67 3.67 4.02
N VAL A 48 0.21 3.97 5.24
CA VAL A 48 0.34 5.32 5.81
C VAL A 48 1.81 5.72 5.92
N ALA A 49 2.65 4.89 6.56
CA ALA A 49 4.08 5.19 6.71
C ALA A 49 4.79 5.44 5.37
N LEU A 50 4.46 4.66 4.34
CA LEU A 50 4.97 4.88 2.99
C LEU A 50 4.57 6.26 2.45
N LEU A 51 3.31 6.65 2.61
CA LEU A 51 2.83 7.96 2.18
C LEU A 51 3.48 9.10 2.98
N GLU A 52 3.71 8.92 4.28
CA GLU A 52 4.42 9.90 5.11
C GLU A 52 5.85 10.11 4.62
N VAL A 53 6.60 9.02 4.34
CA VAL A 53 7.95 9.10 3.78
C VAL A 53 7.96 9.77 2.41
N LEU A 54 7.08 9.36 1.50
CA LEU A 54 7.04 9.89 0.13
C LEU A 54 6.68 11.37 0.09
N SER A 55 5.86 11.82 1.03
CA SER A 55 5.22 13.13 0.99
C SER A 55 5.77 14.16 1.98
N GLY A 56 6.53 13.70 2.99
CA GLY A 56 7.03 14.50 4.10
C GLY A 56 5.95 15.00 5.06
N GLN A 57 4.72 14.47 4.99
CA GLN A 57 3.59 14.90 5.82
C GLN A 57 3.09 13.77 6.70
N THR A 58 2.66 14.10 7.91
CA THR A 58 2.09 13.13 8.84
C THR A 58 0.62 12.85 8.54
N ILE A 59 0.21 11.60 8.74
CA ILE A 59 -1.15 11.13 8.48
C ILE A 59 -1.65 10.39 9.73
N PRO A 60 -2.89 10.62 10.19
CA PRO A 60 -3.41 9.96 11.39
C PRO A 60 -3.44 8.42 11.27
N ILE A 61 -2.98 7.74 12.32
CA ILE A 61 -3.06 6.28 12.48
C ILE A 61 -3.89 5.94 13.72
N GLU A 62 -4.91 5.11 13.52
CA GLU A 62 -5.65 4.44 14.58
C GLU A 62 -4.87 3.25 15.12
N ARG A 63 -4.73 3.19 16.45
CA ARG A 63 -4.06 2.09 17.13
C ARG A 63 -5.06 0.99 17.45
N GLY A 64 -4.73 -0.24 17.06
CA GLY A 64 -5.43 -1.44 17.51
C GLY A 64 -5.52 -2.52 16.45
N THR A 65 -5.97 -3.71 16.85
CA THR A 65 -5.93 -4.93 16.02
C THR A 65 -7.29 -5.32 15.42
N LYS A 66 -8.35 -4.58 15.74
CA LYS A 66 -9.68 -4.80 15.17
C LYS A 66 -9.72 -4.32 13.72
N ARG A 67 -10.45 -5.06 12.87
CA ARG A 67 -10.65 -4.75 11.44
C ARG A 67 -11.16 -3.33 11.19
N ALA A 68 -11.94 -2.76 12.10
CA ALA A 68 -12.39 -1.36 12.00
C ALA A 68 -11.22 -0.36 12.00
N HIS A 69 -10.18 -0.58 12.82
CA HIS A 69 -8.99 0.26 12.81
C HIS A 69 -8.21 0.13 11.49
N TYR A 70 -8.13 -1.09 10.95
CA TYR A 70 -7.44 -1.34 9.67
C TYR A 70 -8.13 -0.60 8.52
N VAL A 71 -9.46 -0.67 8.47
CA VAL A 71 -10.27 0.09 7.51
C VAL A 71 -10.08 1.59 7.71
N SER A 72 -10.01 2.08 8.94
CA SER A 72 -9.75 3.49 9.24
C SER A 72 -8.38 3.94 8.73
N ASN A 73 -7.31 3.18 9.02
CA ASN A 73 -5.95 3.48 8.56
C ASN A 73 -5.84 3.48 7.03
N ALA A 74 -6.40 2.47 6.36
CA ALA A 74 -6.48 2.43 4.90
C ALA A 74 -7.27 3.63 4.36
N SER A 75 -8.38 4.00 5.01
CA SER A 75 -9.17 5.18 4.62
C SER A 75 -8.40 6.48 4.77
N ASN A 76 -7.59 6.64 5.81
CA ASN A 76 -6.77 7.84 6.02
C ASN A 76 -5.73 7.99 4.92
N GLY A 77 -5.03 6.90 4.55
CA GLY A 77 -4.09 6.90 3.43
C GLY A 77 -4.76 7.24 2.09
N LEU A 78 -5.94 6.68 1.80
CA LEU A 78 -6.67 6.99 0.57
C LEU A 78 -7.18 8.44 0.53
N LYS A 79 -7.76 8.95 1.62
CA LYS A 79 -8.20 10.35 1.73
C LYS A 79 -7.03 11.33 1.56
N PHE A 80 -5.84 10.98 2.05
CA PHE A 80 -4.64 11.76 1.84
C PHE A 80 -4.26 11.87 0.36
N LEU A 81 -4.38 10.78 -0.40
CA LEU A 81 -4.14 10.81 -1.84
C LEU A 81 -5.17 11.68 -2.57
N GLU A 82 -6.44 11.57 -2.20
CA GLU A 82 -7.52 12.40 -2.75
C GLU A 82 -7.31 13.89 -2.45
N SER A 83 -6.85 14.24 -1.24
CA SER A 83 -6.55 15.64 -0.87
C SER A 83 -5.41 16.24 -1.71
N ARG A 84 -4.52 15.38 -2.24
CA ARG A 84 -3.48 15.73 -3.20
C ARG A 84 -3.92 15.66 -4.67
N LYS A 85 -5.23 15.55 -4.93
CA LYS A 85 -5.85 15.48 -6.27
C LYS A 85 -5.46 14.23 -7.08
N ILE A 86 -5.01 13.16 -6.41
CA ILE A 86 -4.76 11.87 -7.05
C ILE A 86 -6.09 11.13 -7.16
N LYS A 87 -6.46 10.71 -8.38
CA LYS A 87 -7.75 10.05 -8.63
C LYS A 87 -7.68 8.55 -8.29
N LEU A 88 -8.44 8.14 -7.29
CA LEU A 88 -8.62 6.75 -6.92
C LEU A 88 -9.77 6.12 -7.73
N VAL A 89 -9.45 5.35 -8.76
CA VAL A 89 -10.48 4.66 -9.57
C VAL A 89 -10.69 3.25 -9.01
N ASN A 90 -11.87 2.98 -8.46
CA ASN A 90 -12.28 1.67 -7.94
C ASN A 90 -11.39 1.10 -6.80
N ILE A 91 -10.73 1.95 -6.03
CA ILE A 91 -9.96 1.53 -4.84
C ILE A 91 -10.77 1.90 -3.60
N ARG A 92 -11.17 0.90 -2.80
CA ARG A 92 -11.83 1.12 -1.51
C ARG A 92 -10.95 0.63 -0.37
N PRO A 93 -11.06 1.21 0.83
CA PRO A 93 -10.28 0.80 1.99
C PRO A 93 -10.41 -0.70 2.31
N ILE A 94 -11.62 -1.25 2.18
CA ILE A 94 -11.88 -2.67 2.48
C ILE A 94 -11.15 -3.62 1.54
N ASP A 95 -10.92 -3.22 0.28
CA ASP A 95 -10.21 -4.04 -0.70
C ASP A 95 -8.71 -4.14 -0.36
N ILE A 96 -8.16 -3.13 0.31
CA ILE A 96 -6.79 -3.14 0.86
C ILE A 96 -6.72 -4.03 2.10
N VAL A 97 -7.68 -3.88 3.03
CA VAL A 97 -7.76 -4.70 4.25
C VAL A 97 -7.97 -6.19 3.93
N ASP A 98 -8.63 -6.50 2.82
CA ASP A 98 -8.79 -7.86 2.32
C ASP A 98 -7.58 -8.40 1.56
N GLY A 99 -6.55 -7.58 1.31
CA GLY A 99 -5.34 -8.02 0.64
C GLY A 99 -5.52 -8.28 -0.85
N LYS A 100 -6.49 -7.63 -1.53
CA LYS A 100 -6.82 -7.96 -2.93
C LYS A 100 -5.66 -7.65 -3.87
N PRO A 101 -5.03 -8.66 -4.53
CA PRO A 101 -3.78 -8.47 -5.27
C PRO A 101 -3.85 -7.38 -6.34
N THR A 102 -4.88 -7.41 -7.20
CA THR A 102 -5.03 -6.44 -8.28
C THR A 102 -5.19 -5.00 -7.79
N ILE A 103 -5.88 -4.81 -6.66
CA ILE A 103 -6.08 -3.48 -6.06
C ILE A 103 -4.79 -2.98 -5.44
N ILE A 104 -4.09 -3.83 -4.70
CA ILE A 104 -2.80 -3.47 -4.07
C ILE A 104 -1.76 -3.15 -5.14
N LEU A 105 -1.60 -4.00 -6.16
CA LEU A 105 -0.67 -3.75 -7.25
C LEU A 105 -1.01 -2.46 -8.00
N GLY A 106 -2.29 -2.21 -8.30
CA GLY A 106 -2.74 -0.97 -8.93
C GLY A 106 -2.45 0.28 -8.10
N LEU A 107 -2.68 0.20 -6.77
CA LEU A 107 -2.37 1.28 -5.84
C LEU A 107 -0.88 1.59 -5.81
N ILE A 108 -0.02 0.58 -5.64
CA ILE A 108 1.43 0.79 -5.56
C ILE A 108 1.99 1.28 -6.90
N TRP A 109 1.51 0.74 -8.02
CA TRP A 109 1.85 1.25 -9.34
C TRP A 109 1.54 2.74 -9.50
N MET A 110 0.35 3.17 -9.06
CA MET A 110 -0.02 4.58 -9.08
C MET A 110 0.90 5.42 -8.19
N LEU A 111 1.26 4.95 -6.98
CA LEU A 111 2.20 5.67 -6.12
C LEU A 111 3.58 5.81 -6.75
N ILE A 112 4.08 4.76 -7.42
CA ILE A 112 5.32 4.82 -8.20
C ILE A 112 5.22 5.94 -9.24
N LEU A 113 4.17 5.95 -10.07
CA LEU A 113 3.97 6.97 -11.10
C LEU A 113 3.82 8.40 -10.56
N CYS A 114 3.34 8.57 -9.32
CA CYS A 114 3.15 9.89 -8.73
C CYS A 114 4.42 10.45 -8.08
N TYR A 115 5.34 9.60 -7.62
CA TYR A 115 6.47 10.01 -6.78
C TYR A 115 7.84 9.63 -7.37
N GLN A 116 7.87 9.02 -8.55
CA GLN A 116 9.08 8.69 -9.31
C GLN A 116 8.91 9.06 -10.78
#